data_AF-A0A518GZI7-F1
#
_entry.id   AF-A0A518GZI7-F1
#
_cell.length_a   1.000
_cell.length_b   1.000
_cell.length_c   1.000
_cell.angle_alpha   90.00
_cell.angle_beta   90.00
_cell.angle_gamma   90.00
#
_symmetry.space_group_name_H-M   'P 1'
#
loop_
_entity.id
_entity.type
_entity.pdbx_description
1 polymer ?
#
loop_
_entity_poly.entity_id
_entity_poly.type
_entity_poly.pdbx_seq_one_letter_code
_entity_poly.pdbx_strand_id
1 'polypeptide(L)'
;MKTVARRHFVLILASLLAVPITACRGPASPGSTPLERSADSYARGDYDSAASFAREHLTRVDPDDPDALRLLARSWCRSGREDDALPIFEVRLGLDAMQAEDLYLYGVALDRRGQPDLALDLWERALDADPDHPEALAALVYLHSRGKRLDEARHAAERLARVPGWEAQGELMLGVALAESNDPRGAAEWLGRALRRDPPPPGFLESPDRYRLLLVRSALRVGHPDEAVGPLRQILDASPSAEASWLLSRAELQRGDVPSAIEALERAKGYRSDHPLEPEPSPYVGEARCAECHPRIAREAAASRHSKTLHRGEDLLTLPLPEGPLPDPDEPGVSHRVGRSGDVLEVETRVDGRSFRAVVEAAFGDPDRYVTMVSRDDSGTYRTLRHSFHRMGDGSGWDRTLGDTGRADRLANALGRPIDSRDGVVRCLACHATNVRFGPDRVGPESADSAIGCEHCHGPGAHHVAAVAAGLTDLAIVDPSSAPTVAVTDSCSSCHVLETDSEPASRGDPAWIRSQGKTLSWSRCYSRSGGAIGCVSCHDPHRPTSRSAPHYEAACLSCHAPSRDLAPDLPPEAPLASCPVDPSQGCVDCHMPSVEVPALHDSLTDHYIRVVVDPPAPSD
;
A
#
# COMPACT_ATOMS: atom_id res chain seq x y z
N MET A 1 2.49 6.46 -9.83
CA MET A 1 1.84 5.12 -9.94
C MET A 1 0.95 4.70 -8.76
N LYS A 2 1.25 5.08 -7.49
CA LYS A 2 0.40 4.73 -6.33
C LYS A 2 -1.06 5.19 -6.45
N THR A 3 -1.35 6.36 -7.02
CA THR A 3 -2.72 6.91 -7.16
C THR A 3 -3.60 6.19 -8.20
N VAL A 4 -3.01 5.64 -9.26
CA VAL A 4 -3.77 4.96 -10.32
C VAL A 4 -4.22 3.60 -9.84
N ALA A 5 -3.31 2.76 -9.31
CA ALA A 5 -3.68 1.48 -8.72
C ALA A 5 -4.63 1.63 -7.51
N ARG A 6 -4.42 2.64 -6.65
CA ARG A 6 -5.31 2.96 -5.50
C ARG A 6 -6.74 3.29 -5.94
N ARG A 7 -6.92 4.10 -6.99
CA ARG A 7 -8.24 4.41 -7.54
C ARG A 7 -8.89 3.18 -8.16
N HIS A 8 -8.12 2.31 -8.81
CA HIS A 8 -8.66 1.10 -9.41
C HIS A 8 -9.25 0.18 -8.33
N PHE A 9 -8.51 -0.22 -7.31
CA PHE A 9 -9.01 -1.15 -6.28
C PHE A 9 -10.27 -0.66 -5.54
N VAL A 10 -10.32 0.62 -5.16
CA VAL A 10 -11.52 1.23 -4.56
C VAL A 10 -12.71 1.19 -5.51
N LEU A 11 -12.49 1.42 -6.82
CA LEU A 11 -13.53 1.28 -7.84
C LEU A 11 -13.94 -0.20 -8.07
N ILE A 12 -13.11 -1.20 -7.71
CA ILE A 12 -13.51 -2.62 -7.75
C ILE A 12 -14.60 -2.85 -6.73
N LEU A 13 -14.29 -2.59 -5.45
CA LEU A 13 -15.20 -2.91 -4.35
C LEU A 13 -16.45 -2.00 -4.35
N ALA A 14 -16.37 -0.78 -4.89
CA ALA A 14 -17.54 0.08 -5.07
C ALA A 14 -18.58 -0.52 -6.04
N SER A 15 -18.13 -1.11 -7.16
CA SER A 15 -19.03 -1.80 -8.11
C SER A 15 -19.69 -3.06 -7.54
N LEU A 16 -19.11 -3.57 -6.44
CA LEU A 16 -19.57 -4.77 -5.74
C LEU A 16 -20.62 -4.48 -4.65
N LEU A 17 -20.97 -3.20 -4.41
CA LEU A 17 -22.08 -2.83 -3.53
C LEU A 17 -23.43 -2.80 -4.26
N ALA A 18 -23.43 -2.87 -5.59
CA ALA A 18 -24.65 -2.87 -6.40
C ALA A 18 -25.09 -4.32 -6.69
N VAL A 19 -26.25 -4.72 -6.18
CA VAL A 19 -26.91 -5.98 -6.57
C VAL A 19 -28.14 -5.64 -7.41
N PRO A 20 -28.21 -6.06 -8.68
CA PRO A 20 -29.47 -6.07 -9.40
C PRO A 20 -30.26 -7.33 -9.03
N ILE A 21 -31.48 -7.16 -8.53
CA ILE A 21 -32.35 -8.28 -8.16
C ILE A 21 -33.17 -8.72 -9.37
N THR A 22 -33.14 -10.02 -9.67
CA THR A 22 -33.98 -10.66 -10.69
C THR A 22 -35.36 -10.96 -10.10
N ALA A 23 -36.39 -10.35 -10.69
CA ALA A 23 -37.78 -10.47 -10.25
C ALA A 23 -38.44 -11.80 -10.69
N CYS A 24 -39.21 -12.41 -9.78
CA CYS A 24 -40.25 -13.39 -10.14
C CYS A 24 -41.57 -13.09 -9.40
N ARG A 25 -42.68 -13.33 -10.11
CA ARG A 25 -44.00 -12.68 -9.99
C ARG A 25 -45.02 -13.36 -9.05
N GLY A 26 -45.93 -12.53 -8.53
CA GLY A 26 -47.34 -12.83 -8.21
C GLY A 26 -48.12 -11.53 -7.94
N PRO A 27 -49.41 -11.38 -8.36
CA PRO A 27 -50.19 -10.17 -8.06
C PRO A 27 -50.59 -10.14 -6.58
N ALA A 28 -50.59 -8.94 -5.99
CA ALA A 28 -51.00 -8.70 -4.61
C ALA A 28 -52.49 -9.05 -4.40
N SER A 29 -52.79 -9.65 -3.25
CA SER A 29 -54.15 -10.05 -2.85
C SER A 29 -55.07 -8.82 -2.68
N PRO A 30 -56.33 -8.84 -3.16
CA PRO A 30 -57.26 -7.74 -2.96
C PRO A 30 -57.73 -7.72 -1.49
N GLY A 31 -57.23 -6.76 -0.70
CA GLY A 31 -57.63 -6.57 0.71
C GLY A 31 -56.54 -6.01 1.63
N SER A 32 -55.30 -5.89 1.16
CA SER A 32 -54.15 -5.46 1.97
C SER A 32 -54.16 -3.95 2.27
N THR A 33 -53.83 -3.58 3.51
CA THR A 33 -53.62 -2.19 3.96
C THR A 33 -52.55 -1.46 3.14
N PRO A 34 -52.49 -0.11 3.14
CA PRO A 34 -51.40 0.61 2.49
C PRO A 34 -50.01 0.17 2.96
N LEU A 35 -49.84 -0.13 4.26
CA LEU A 35 -48.58 -0.62 4.81
C LEU A 35 -48.18 -2.00 4.24
N GLU A 36 -49.12 -2.96 4.19
CA GLU A 36 -48.88 -4.28 3.60
C GLU A 36 -48.53 -4.19 2.11
N ARG A 37 -49.23 -3.33 1.36
CA ARG A 37 -48.88 -3.08 -0.05
C ARG A 37 -47.51 -2.44 -0.22
N SER A 38 -47.11 -1.58 0.72
CA SER A 38 -45.77 -0.99 0.73
C SER A 38 -44.70 -2.07 0.94
N ALA A 39 -44.88 -2.92 1.96
CA ALA A 39 -43.99 -4.04 2.25
C ALA A 39 -43.88 -5.03 1.06
N ASP A 40 -45.02 -5.40 0.45
CA ASP A 40 -45.05 -6.28 -0.72
C ASP A 40 -44.34 -5.67 -1.94
N SER A 41 -44.51 -4.37 -2.18
CA SER A 41 -43.81 -3.67 -3.27
C SER A 41 -42.31 -3.56 -2.98
N TYR A 42 -41.93 -3.30 -1.72
CA TYR A 42 -40.54 -3.25 -1.30
C TYR A 42 -39.83 -4.59 -1.52
N ALA A 43 -40.46 -5.69 -1.08
CA ALA A 43 -39.95 -7.05 -1.25
C ALA A 43 -39.78 -7.46 -2.72
N ARG A 44 -40.52 -6.83 -3.64
CA ARG A 44 -40.42 -7.04 -5.09
C ARG A 44 -39.42 -6.11 -5.78
N GLY A 45 -38.78 -5.20 -5.04
CA GLY A 45 -37.87 -4.18 -5.58
C GLY A 45 -38.57 -3.02 -6.28
N ASP A 46 -39.90 -2.91 -6.19
CA ASP A 46 -40.66 -1.76 -6.70
C ASP A 46 -40.66 -0.64 -5.65
N TYR A 47 -39.51 -0.01 -5.49
CA TYR A 47 -39.27 1.00 -4.44
C TYR A 47 -40.13 2.25 -4.61
N ASP A 48 -40.46 2.64 -5.85
CA ASP A 48 -41.32 3.80 -6.08
C ASP A 48 -42.76 3.53 -5.62
N SER A 49 -43.32 2.36 -5.95
CA SER A 49 -44.64 1.96 -5.43
C SER A 49 -44.61 1.77 -3.91
N ALA A 50 -43.55 1.17 -3.38
CA ALA A 50 -43.37 0.98 -1.94
C ALA A 50 -43.39 2.32 -1.19
N ALA A 51 -42.64 3.31 -1.66
CA ALA A 51 -42.62 4.66 -1.13
C ALA A 51 -44.00 5.33 -1.23
N SER A 52 -44.71 5.18 -2.35
CA SER A 52 -46.04 5.75 -2.53
C SER A 52 -47.05 5.19 -1.52
N PHE A 53 -47.06 3.87 -1.32
CA PHE A 53 -47.98 3.23 -0.37
C PHE A 53 -47.62 3.53 1.10
N ALA A 54 -46.32 3.59 1.43
CA ALA A 54 -45.88 4.02 2.77
C ALA A 54 -46.33 5.45 3.07
N ARG A 55 -46.17 6.36 2.11
CA ARG A 55 -46.62 7.76 2.25
C ARG A 55 -48.14 7.87 2.36
N GLU A 56 -48.88 7.03 1.64
CA GLU A 56 -50.34 6.92 1.79
C GLU A 56 -50.71 6.53 3.24
N HIS A 57 -50.03 5.54 3.81
CA HIS A 57 -50.25 5.11 5.20
C HIS A 57 -49.98 6.24 6.19
N LEU A 58 -48.81 6.89 6.08
CA LEU A 58 -48.41 8.00 6.94
C LEU A 58 -49.37 9.19 6.86
N THR A 59 -50.04 9.38 5.72
CA THR A 59 -50.98 10.50 5.55
C THR A 59 -52.37 10.18 6.06
N ARG A 60 -52.82 8.92 5.96
CA ARG A 60 -54.23 8.53 6.14
C ARG A 60 -54.50 7.75 7.42
N VAL A 61 -53.49 7.11 7.99
CA VAL A 61 -53.64 6.16 9.09
C VAL A 61 -52.93 6.69 10.34
N ASP A 62 -51.61 6.75 10.29
CA ASP A 62 -50.79 7.20 11.41
C ASP A 62 -49.52 7.90 10.88
N PRO A 63 -49.36 9.21 11.10
CA PRO A 63 -48.19 9.97 10.68
C PRO A 63 -46.87 9.45 11.24
N ASP A 64 -46.85 8.86 12.43
CA ASP A 64 -45.61 8.49 13.13
C ASP A 64 -45.44 6.97 13.25
N ASP A 65 -46.14 6.20 12.41
CA ASP A 65 -45.98 4.75 12.31
C ASP A 65 -44.53 4.40 11.90
N PRO A 66 -43.75 3.74 12.78
CA PRO A 66 -42.34 3.49 12.53
C PRO A 66 -42.10 2.52 11.36
N ASP A 67 -43.02 1.59 11.09
CA ASP A 67 -42.87 0.62 10.00
C ASP A 67 -43.11 1.30 8.64
N ALA A 68 -44.08 2.21 8.58
CA ALA A 68 -44.34 3.00 7.38
C ALA A 68 -43.22 4.04 7.11
N LEU A 69 -42.70 4.69 8.16
CA LEU A 69 -41.54 5.58 8.05
C LEU A 69 -40.31 4.82 7.53
N ARG A 70 -40.09 3.61 8.05
CA ARG A 70 -38.99 2.74 7.66
C ARG A 70 -39.07 2.38 6.19
N LEU A 71 -40.21 1.84 5.75
CA LEU A 71 -40.41 1.45 4.36
C LEU A 71 -40.28 2.65 3.41
N LEU A 72 -40.73 3.84 3.81
CA LEU A 72 -40.54 5.06 3.04
C LEU A 72 -39.06 5.41 2.87
N ALA A 73 -38.32 5.51 3.99
CA ALA A 73 -36.90 5.87 3.97
C ALA A 73 -36.06 4.84 3.21
N ARG A 74 -36.27 3.55 3.47
CA ARG A 74 -35.61 2.46 2.73
C ARG A 74 -35.85 2.56 1.23
N SER A 75 -37.11 2.75 0.84
CA SER A 75 -37.50 2.86 -0.56
C SER A 75 -36.84 4.06 -1.23
N TRP A 76 -36.82 5.21 -0.56
CA TRP A 76 -36.16 6.42 -1.05
C TRP A 76 -34.66 6.21 -1.25
N CYS A 77 -33.94 5.67 -0.27
CA CYS A 77 -32.53 5.32 -0.43
C CYS A 77 -32.28 4.35 -1.60
N ARG A 78 -33.04 3.25 -1.70
CA ARG A 78 -32.87 2.26 -2.78
C ARG A 78 -33.21 2.83 -4.16
N SER A 79 -34.04 3.88 -4.23
CA SER A 79 -34.35 4.62 -5.46
C SER A 79 -33.41 5.80 -5.78
N GLY A 80 -32.36 6.03 -4.98
CA GLY A 80 -31.43 7.14 -5.17
C GLY A 80 -31.97 8.51 -4.74
N ARG A 81 -32.95 8.54 -3.83
CA ARG A 81 -33.50 9.74 -3.19
C ARG A 81 -33.05 9.86 -1.73
N GLU A 82 -31.75 9.81 -1.49
CA GLU A 82 -31.19 9.80 -0.13
C GLU A 82 -31.46 11.11 0.62
N ASP A 83 -31.46 12.24 -0.07
CA ASP A 83 -31.75 13.55 0.53
C ASP A 83 -33.15 13.62 1.16
N ASP A 84 -34.12 12.89 0.59
CA ASP A 84 -35.47 12.78 1.13
C ASP A 84 -35.54 11.80 2.31
N ALA A 85 -34.71 10.74 2.30
CA ALA A 85 -34.69 9.70 3.33
C ALA A 85 -34.01 10.15 4.63
N LEU A 86 -32.97 10.98 4.53
CA LEU A 86 -32.15 11.40 5.68
C LEU A 86 -32.96 12.05 6.82
N PRO A 87 -33.88 13.00 6.58
CA PRO A 87 -34.71 13.56 7.64
C PRO A 87 -35.58 12.52 8.36
N ILE A 88 -35.99 11.45 7.66
CA ILE A 88 -36.77 10.39 8.27
C ILE A 88 -35.90 9.58 9.24
N PHE A 89 -34.69 9.21 8.84
CA PHE A 89 -33.75 8.51 9.73
C PHE A 89 -33.37 9.36 10.94
N GLU A 90 -32.96 10.61 10.71
CA GLU A 90 -32.39 11.49 11.74
C GLU A 90 -33.42 11.98 12.76
N VAL A 91 -34.63 12.30 12.31
CA VAL A 91 -35.61 13.05 13.12
C VAL A 91 -36.84 12.22 13.48
N ARG A 92 -37.26 11.27 12.64
CA ARG A 92 -38.58 10.62 12.78
C ARG A 92 -38.52 9.20 13.31
N LEU A 93 -37.55 8.38 12.89
CA LEU A 93 -37.36 7.04 13.44
C LEU A 93 -36.51 7.05 14.71
N GLY A 94 -35.39 7.79 14.70
CA GLY A 94 -34.38 7.71 15.75
C GLY A 94 -33.65 6.36 15.73
N LEU A 95 -32.42 6.35 16.27
CA LEU A 95 -31.52 5.21 16.12
C LEU A 95 -31.99 3.92 16.83
N ASP A 96 -32.73 4.04 17.94
CA ASP A 96 -33.18 2.88 18.73
C ASP A 96 -34.29 2.06 18.05
N ALA A 97 -35.04 2.67 17.12
CA ALA A 97 -36.11 2.01 16.37
C ALA A 97 -35.66 1.47 15.00
N MET A 98 -34.40 1.70 14.64
CA MET A 98 -33.81 1.26 13.37
C MET A 98 -33.40 -0.21 13.43
N GLN A 99 -33.64 -0.92 12.34
CA GLN A 99 -33.16 -2.27 12.10
C GLN A 99 -31.85 -2.23 11.29
N ALA A 100 -31.19 -3.38 11.16
CA ALA A 100 -29.91 -3.49 10.45
C ALA A 100 -29.92 -2.86 9.04
N GLU A 101 -30.96 -3.12 8.23
CA GLU A 101 -31.07 -2.53 6.89
C GLU A 101 -31.26 -0.99 6.92
N ASP A 102 -31.91 -0.44 7.95
CA ASP A 102 -32.08 1.01 8.10
C ASP A 102 -30.75 1.68 8.39
N LEU A 103 -30.02 1.11 9.35
CA LEU A 103 -28.68 1.55 9.73
C LEU A 103 -27.71 1.45 8.54
N TYR A 104 -27.80 0.35 7.78
CA TYR A 104 -27.04 0.18 6.54
C TYR A 104 -27.34 1.30 5.53
N LEU A 105 -28.61 1.51 5.17
CA LEU A 105 -29.00 2.49 4.15
C LEU A 105 -28.73 3.93 4.61
N TYR A 106 -28.87 4.21 5.90
CA TYR A 106 -28.47 5.50 6.46
C TYR A 106 -26.96 5.71 6.33
N GLY A 107 -26.15 4.70 6.66
CA GLY A 107 -24.70 4.74 6.45
C GLY A 107 -24.31 4.96 4.99
N VAL A 108 -25.00 4.33 4.03
CA VAL A 108 -24.79 4.57 2.58
C VAL A 108 -25.04 6.04 2.22
N ALA A 109 -26.11 6.64 2.73
CA ALA A 109 -26.41 8.05 2.49
C ALA A 109 -25.32 8.98 3.07
N LEU A 110 -24.76 8.65 4.24
CA LEU A 110 -23.68 9.42 4.87
C LEU A 110 -22.33 9.28 4.12
N ASP A 111 -21.93 8.07 3.70
CA ASP A 111 -20.69 7.89 2.92
C ASP A 111 -20.75 8.66 1.59
N ARG A 112 -21.91 8.66 0.90
CA ARG A 112 -22.11 9.45 -0.33
C ARG A 112 -22.01 10.96 -0.10
N ARG A 113 -22.31 11.45 1.11
CA ARG A 113 -22.12 12.84 1.53
C ARG A 113 -20.70 13.14 2.02
N GLY A 114 -19.77 12.17 1.93
CA GLY A 114 -18.39 12.34 2.37
C GLY A 114 -18.22 12.25 3.88
N GLN A 115 -19.12 11.54 4.58
CA GLN A 115 -19.07 11.30 6.03
C GLN A 115 -18.80 9.81 6.35
N PRO A 116 -17.65 9.25 5.93
CA PRO A 116 -17.37 7.82 6.05
C PRO A 116 -17.23 7.32 7.49
N ASP A 117 -16.81 8.17 8.43
CA ASP A 117 -16.64 7.76 9.83
C ASP A 117 -18.01 7.53 10.50
N LEU A 118 -19.00 8.36 10.18
CA LEU A 118 -20.39 8.15 10.63
C LEU A 118 -21.03 6.95 9.94
N ALA A 119 -20.71 6.72 8.67
CA ALA A 119 -21.16 5.53 7.96
C ALA A 119 -20.61 4.24 8.58
N LEU A 120 -19.35 4.24 9.00
CA LEU A 120 -18.72 3.12 9.71
C LEU A 120 -19.47 2.77 10.99
N ASP A 121 -19.72 3.76 11.86
CA ASP A 121 -20.45 3.57 13.12
C ASP A 121 -21.84 2.95 12.88
N LEU A 122 -22.57 3.47 11.87
CA LEU A 122 -23.88 2.92 11.52
C LEU A 122 -23.81 1.49 11.00
N TRP A 123 -22.80 1.14 10.21
CA TRP A 123 -22.63 -0.22 9.70
C TRP A 123 -22.18 -1.21 10.77
N GLU A 124 -21.34 -0.79 11.72
CA GLU A 124 -21.00 -1.60 12.89
C GLU A 124 -22.25 -1.88 13.74
N ARG A 125 -23.08 -0.85 13.98
CA ARG A 125 -24.35 -1.00 14.69
C ARG A 125 -25.38 -1.85 13.92
N ALA A 126 -25.36 -1.81 12.58
CA ALA A 126 -26.17 -2.71 11.78
C ALA A 126 -25.80 -4.17 12.05
N LEU A 127 -24.51 -4.46 12.23
CA LEU A 127 -24.02 -5.80 12.57
C LEU A 127 -24.21 -6.17 14.04
N ASP A 128 -24.33 -5.21 14.94
CA ASP A 128 -24.80 -5.47 16.31
C ASP A 128 -26.26 -5.93 16.31
N ALA A 129 -27.09 -5.38 15.43
CA ALA A 129 -28.50 -5.74 15.28
C ALA A 129 -28.72 -7.06 14.50
N ASP A 130 -27.94 -7.27 13.43
CA ASP A 130 -27.93 -8.50 12.64
C ASP A 130 -26.48 -8.85 12.25
N PRO A 131 -25.83 -9.77 12.98
CA PRO A 131 -24.44 -10.14 12.75
C PRO A 131 -24.14 -10.65 11.33
N ASP A 132 -25.12 -11.19 10.61
CA ASP A 132 -24.88 -11.73 9.27
C ASP A 132 -25.52 -10.86 8.17
N HIS A 133 -25.83 -9.59 8.47
CA HIS A 133 -26.39 -8.65 7.50
C HIS A 133 -25.43 -8.43 6.32
N PRO A 134 -25.76 -8.94 5.12
CA PRO A 134 -24.77 -9.08 4.06
C PRO A 134 -24.35 -7.74 3.45
N GLU A 135 -25.27 -6.79 3.29
CA GLU A 135 -24.92 -5.48 2.73
C GLU A 135 -24.06 -4.64 3.67
N ALA A 136 -24.27 -4.71 5.00
CA ALA A 136 -23.36 -4.07 5.95
C ALA A 136 -21.98 -4.73 5.94
N LEU A 137 -21.90 -6.07 5.88
CA LEU A 137 -20.63 -6.77 5.73
C LEU A 137 -19.90 -6.31 4.46
N ALA A 138 -20.58 -6.25 3.31
CA ALA A 138 -19.99 -5.78 2.05
C ALA A 138 -19.53 -4.32 2.14
N ALA A 139 -20.32 -3.45 2.79
CA ALA A 139 -19.95 -2.05 3.01
C ALA A 139 -18.70 -1.89 3.90
N LEU A 140 -18.58 -2.71 4.95
CA LEU A 140 -17.38 -2.75 5.77
C LEU A 140 -16.16 -3.23 4.97
N VAL A 141 -16.27 -4.28 4.15
CA VAL A 141 -15.16 -4.71 3.28
C VAL A 141 -14.67 -3.55 2.40
N TYR A 142 -15.60 -2.84 1.76
CA TYR A 142 -15.29 -1.69 0.91
C TYR A 142 -14.59 -0.57 1.69
N LEU A 143 -15.15 -0.18 2.85
CA LEU A 143 -14.64 0.95 3.61
C LEU A 143 -13.30 0.63 4.30
N HIS A 144 -13.15 -0.58 4.84
CA HIS A 144 -11.88 -1.04 5.39
C HIS A 144 -10.79 -1.13 4.32
N SER A 145 -11.11 -1.63 3.11
CA SER A 145 -10.15 -1.66 1.98
C SER A 145 -9.73 -0.25 1.53
N ARG A 146 -10.68 0.71 1.48
CA ARG A 146 -10.40 2.14 1.25
C ARG A 146 -9.47 2.71 2.32
N GLY A 147 -9.74 2.39 3.59
CA GLY A 147 -8.97 2.83 4.75
C GLY A 147 -7.65 2.10 4.96
N LYS A 148 -7.30 1.12 4.12
CA LYS A 148 -6.13 0.25 4.27
C LYS A 148 -6.10 -0.47 5.62
N ARG A 149 -7.29 -0.91 6.04
CA ARG A 149 -7.58 -1.83 7.14
C ARG A 149 -7.84 -3.23 6.53
N LEU A 150 -6.81 -3.84 5.98
CA LEU A 150 -6.95 -4.99 5.07
C LEU A 150 -7.32 -6.28 5.82
N ASP A 151 -6.92 -6.42 7.08
CA ASP A 151 -7.33 -7.56 7.92
C ASP A 151 -8.82 -7.49 8.26
N GLU A 152 -9.32 -6.31 8.61
CA GLU A 152 -10.75 -6.07 8.88
C GLU A 152 -11.57 -6.29 7.61
N ALA A 153 -11.08 -5.81 6.46
CA ALA A 153 -11.70 -6.08 5.17
C ALA A 153 -11.77 -7.57 4.85
N ARG A 154 -10.66 -8.30 5.06
CA ARG A 154 -10.60 -9.75 4.89
C ARG A 154 -11.60 -10.46 5.80
N HIS A 155 -11.64 -10.10 7.08
CA HIS A 155 -12.53 -10.76 8.05
C HIS A 155 -14.02 -10.54 7.71
N ALA A 156 -14.40 -9.32 7.33
CA ALA A 156 -15.75 -9.03 6.87
C ALA A 156 -16.10 -9.82 5.60
N ALA A 157 -15.16 -9.97 4.66
CA ALA A 157 -15.38 -10.75 3.44
C ALA A 157 -15.48 -12.26 3.71
N GLU A 158 -14.70 -12.80 4.64
CA GLU A 158 -14.79 -14.19 5.11
C GLU A 158 -16.13 -14.49 5.79
N ARG A 159 -16.73 -13.51 6.47
CA ARG A 159 -18.10 -13.63 7.01
C ARG A 159 -19.12 -13.60 5.89
N LEU A 160 -19.03 -12.62 4.99
CA LEU A 160 -19.94 -12.48 3.84
C LEU A 160 -19.97 -13.75 2.97
N ALA A 161 -18.82 -14.38 2.74
CA ALA A 161 -18.71 -15.61 1.95
C ALA A 161 -19.45 -16.83 2.56
N ARG A 162 -19.90 -16.74 3.82
CA ARG A 162 -20.68 -17.78 4.52
C ARG A 162 -22.17 -17.45 4.59
N VAL A 163 -22.58 -16.26 4.19
CA VAL A 163 -23.98 -15.83 4.19
C VAL A 163 -24.71 -16.47 2.98
N PRO A 164 -25.81 -17.21 3.19
CA PRO A 164 -26.56 -17.83 2.11
C PRO A 164 -27.07 -16.81 1.07
N GLY A 165 -26.82 -17.07 -0.21
CA GLY A 165 -27.17 -16.18 -1.32
C GLY A 165 -26.13 -15.10 -1.61
N TRP A 166 -25.10 -14.98 -0.76
CA TRP A 166 -24.00 -14.01 -0.90
C TRP A 166 -22.64 -14.67 -1.02
N GLU A 167 -22.57 -16.00 -1.09
CA GLU A 167 -21.31 -16.75 -1.10
C GLU A 167 -20.43 -16.32 -2.27
N ALA A 168 -20.97 -16.22 -3.49
CA ALA A 168 -20.20 -15.82 -4.67
C ALA A 168 -19.64 -14.39 -4.54
N GLN A 169 -20.43 -13.49 -3.95
CA GLN A 169 -20.04 -12.10 -3.74
C GLN A 169 -18.97 -11.98 -2.65
N GLY A 170 -19.15 -12.67 -1.53
CA GLY A 170 -18.18 -12.73 -0.45
C GLY A 170 -16.87 -13.38 -0.88
N GLU A 171 -16.92 -14.47 -1.65
CA GLU A 171 -15.74 -15.12 -2.24
C GLU A 171 -14.97 -14.16 -3.17
N LEU A 172 -15.68 -13.40 -4.01
CA LEU A 172 -15.07 -12.42 -4.90
C LEU A 172 -14.39 -11.29 -4.10
N MET A 173 -15.11 -10.71 -3.14
CA MET A 173 -14.60 -9.63 -2.28
C MET A 173 -13.42 -10.09 -1.42
N LEU A 174 -13.45 -11.34 -0.94
CA LEU A 174 -12.35 -11.95 -0.21
C LEU A 174 -11.12 -12.11 -1.10
N GLY A 175 -11.30 -12.62 -2.34
CA GLY A 175 -10.22 -12.72 -3.32
C GLY A 175 -9.57 -11.37 -3.65
N VAL A 176 -10.37 -10.31 -3.79
CA VAL A 176 -9.88 -8.93 -4.00
C VAL A 176 -9.14 -8.41 -2.77
N ALA A 177 -9.69 -8.56 -1.57
CA ALA A 177 -9.06 -8.12 -0.33
C ALA A 177 -7.71 -8.84 -0.10
N LEU A 178 -7.65 -10.14 -0.39
CA LEU A 178 -6.41 -10.92 -0.30
C LEU A 178 -5.35 -10.43 -1.30
N ALA A 179 -5.75 -10.12 -2.54
CA ALA A 179 -4.84 -9.52 -3.51
C ALA A 179 -4.28 -8.16 -3.05
N GLU A 180 -5.13 -7.31 -2.45
CA GLU A 180 -4.69 -6.04 -1.87
C GLU A 180 -3.74 -6.22 -0.68
N SER A 181 -3.93 -7.28 0.12
CA SER A 181 -3.09 -7.63 1.27
C SER A 181 -1.77 -8.33 0.90
N ASN A 182 -1.43 -8.37 -0.40
CA ASN A 182 -0.27 -9.05 -0.95
C ASN A 182 -0.27 -10.58 -0.68
N ASP A 183 -1.43 -11.21 -0.65
CA ASP A 183 -1.61 -12.67 -0.56
C ASP A 183 -2.07 -13.24 -1.93
N PRO A 184 -1.15 -13.46 -2.89
CA PRO A 184 -1.50 -13.95 -4.21
C PRO A 184 -2.03 -15.39 -4.19
N ARG A 185 -1.64 -16.21 -3.21
CA ARG A 185 -2.12 -17.60 -3.08
C ARG A 185 -3.59 -17.60 -2.72
N GLY A 186 -3.95 -16.90 -1.65
CA GLY A 186 -5.34 -16.76 -1.22
C GLY A 186 -6.18 -16.06 -2.30
N ALA A 187 -5.65 -15.00 -2.92
CA ALA A 187 -6.34 -14.31 -4.01
C ALA A 187 -6.68 -15.25 -5.18
N ALA A 188 -5.70 -16.03 -5.67
CA ALA A 188 -5.93 -16.97 -6.77
C ALA A 188 -6.99 -18.02 -6.42
N GLU A 189 -6.92 -18.59 -5.22
CA GLU A 189 -7.88 -19.58 -4.75
C GLU A 189 -9.32 -19.03 -4.72
N TRP A 190 -9.53 -17.91 -4.02
CA TRP A 190 -10.87 -17.37 -3.78
C TRP A 190 -11.47 -16.71 -5.02
N LEU A 191 -10.67 -16.01 -5.83
CA LEU A 191 -11.12 -15.51 -7.14
C LEU A 191 -11.49 -16.68 -8.05
N GLY A 192 -10.66 -17.71 -8.12
CA GLY A 192 -10.93 -18.90 -8.94
C GLY A 192 -12.24 -19.59 -8.54
N ARG A 193 -12.54 -19.67 -7.23
CA ARG A 193 -13.82 -20.18 -6.72
C ARG A 193 -14.99 -19.28 -7.11
N ALA A 194 -14.90 -17.98 -6.85
CA ALA A 194 -15.96 -17.02 -7.14
C ALA A 194 -16.35 -17.03 -8.62
N LEU A 195 -15.36 -17.09 -9.52
CA LEU A 195 -15.57 -17.09 -10.97
C LEU A 195 -16.16 -18.40 -11.54
N ARG A 196 -16.19 -19.48 -10.76
CA ARG A 196 -16.83 -20.75 -11.14
C ARG A 196 -18.26 -20.89 -10.61
N ARG A 197 -18.77 -19.94 -9.81
CA ARG A 197 -20.13 -19.96 -9.26
C ARG A 197 -21.17 -19.73 -10.36
N ASP A 198 -22.31 -20.41 -10.22
CA ASP A 198 -23.50 -20.24 -11.04
C ASP A 198 -24.73 -20.02 -10.11
N PRO A 199 -25.37 -18.83 -10.13
CA PRO A 199 -25.03 -17.67 -10.96
C PRO A 199 -23.70 -17.01 -10.54
N PRO A 200 -23.04 -16.28 -11.47
CA PRO A 200 -21.83 -15.54 -11.13
C PRO A 200 -22.14 -14.37 -10.18
N PRO A 201 -21.13 -13.84 -9.45
CA PRO A 201 -21.32 -12.72 -8.54
C PRO A 201 -21.83 -11.46 -9.30
N PRO A 202 -22.77 -10.68 -8.73
CA PRO A 202 -23.42 -9.54 -9.40
C PRO A 202 -22.47 -8.58 -10.14
N GLY A 203 -21.41 -8.07 -9.48
CA GLY A 203 -20.50 -7.12 -10.11
C GLY A 203 -19.44 -7.74 -11.04
N PHE A 204 -19.36 -9.07 -11.15
CA PHE A 204 -18.51 -9.71 -12.16
C PHE A 204 -19.04 -9.47 -13.57
N LEU A 205 -20.36 -9.51 -13.77
CA LEU A 205 -20.98 -9.35 -15.09
C LEU A 205 -20.68 -7.98 -15.72
N GLU A 206 -20.49 -6.95 -14.90
CA GLU A 206 -20.18 -5.59 -15.35
C GLU A 206 -18.71 -5.42 -15.78
N SER A 207 -17.79 -6.23 -15.25
CA SER A 207 -16.35 -6.08 -15.48
C SER A 207 -15.59 -7.41 -15.38
N PRO A 208 -15.93 -8.41 -16.21
CA PRO A 208 -15.44 -9.77 -16.00
C PRO A 208 -13.93 -9.91 -16.23
N ASP A 209 -13.39 -9.18 -17.22
CA ASP A 209 -11.97 -9.22 -17.57
C ASP A 209 -11.08 -8.68 -16.46
N ARG A 210 -11.59 -7.71 -15.69
CA ARG A 210 -10.88 -7.14 -14.55
C ARG A 210 -10.59 -8.18 -13.48
N TYR A 211 -11.58 -9.00 -13.13
CA TYR A 211 -11.43 -10.06 -12.13
C TYR A 211 -10.62 -11.24 -12.67
N ARG A 212 -10.76 -11.55 -13.97
CA ARG A 212 -9.93 -12.55 -14.64
C ARG A 212 -8.45 -12.16 -14.63
N LEU A 213 -8.11 -10.91 -14.97
CA LEU A 213 -6.74 -10.41 -14.94
C LEU A 213 -6.16 -10.43 -13.51
N LEU A 214 -6.97 -10.10 -12.50
CA LEU A 214 -6.54 -10.20 -11.10
C LEU A 214 -6.26 -11.64 -10.67
N LEU A 215 -7.12 -12.60 -11.06
CA LEU A 215 -6.89 -14.03 -10.86
C LEU A 215 -5.60 -14.48 -11.55
N VAL A 216 -5.44 -14.15 -12.84
CA VAL A 216 -4.28 -14.50 -13.65
C VAL A 216 -2.98 -14.03 -13.01
N ARG A 217 -2.90 -12.75 -12.64
CA ARG A 217 -1.71 -12.18 -12.00
C ARG A 217 -1.41 -12.87 -10.66
N SER A 218 -2.44 -13.17 -9.88
CA SER A 218 -2.30 -13.87 -8.60
C SER A 218 -1.79 -15.31 -8.80
N ALA A 219 -2.34 -16.04 -9.77
CA ALA A 219 -1.95 -17.40 -10.12
C ALA A 219 -0.50 -17.47 -10.65
N LEU A 220 -0.12 -16.56 -11.55
CA LEU A 220 1.24 -16.51 -12.06
C LEU A 220 2.25 -16.18 -10.95
N ARG A 221 1.93 -15.27 -10.02
CA ARG A 221 2.79 -14.96 -8.86
C ARG A 221 3.06 -16.15 -7.93
N VAL A 222 2.20 -17.17 -7.93
CA VAL A 222 2.39 -18.40 -7.17
C VAL A 222 2.85 -19.59 -8.02
N GLY A 223 3.15 -19.36 -9.31
CA GLY A 223 3.67 -20.38 -10.21
C GLY A 223 2.62 -21.38 -10.67
N HIS A 224 1.35 -20.97 -10.75
CA HIS A 224 0.23 -21.79 -11.21
C HIS A 224 -0.26 -21.33 -12.61
N PRO A 225 0.53 -21.51 -13.67
CA PRO A 225 0.20 -20.94 -14.99
C PRO A 225 -1.02 -21.59 -15.64
N ASP A 226 -1.34 -22.84 -15.33
CA ASP A 226 -2.51 -23.53 -15.90
C ASP A 226 -3.84 -22.87 -15.48
N GLU A 227 -3.89 -22.30 -14.27
CA GLU A 227 -5.04 -21.53 -13.79
C GLU A 227 -5.19 -20.19 -14.53
N ALA A 228 -4.12 -19.66 -15.11
CA ALA A 228 -4.11 -18.39 -15.83
C ALA A 228 -4.56 -18.50 -17.30
N VAL A 229 -4.20 -19.59 -17.98
CA VAL A 229 -4.41 -19.73 -19.45
C VAL A 229 -5.89 -19.68 -19.83
N GLY A 230 -6.77 -20.34 -19.08
CA GLY A 230 -8.21 -20.35 -19.36
C GLY A 230 -8.84 -18.95 -19.35
N PRO A 231 -8.73 -18.20 -18.23
CA PRO A 231 -9.18 -16.81 -18.16
C PRO A 231 -8.58 -15.89 -19.22
N LEU A 232 -7.30 -16.06 -19.56
CA LEU A 232 -6.64 -15.27 -20.61
C LEU A 232 -7.23 -15.52 -22.00
N ARG A 233 -7.51 -16.78 -22.34
CA ARG A 233 -8.20 -17.12 -23.59
C ARG A 233 -9.60 -16.52 -23.65
N GLN A 234 -10.36 -16.57 -22.55
CA GLN A 234 -11.68 -15.93 -22.49
C GLN A 234 -11.62 -14.42 -22.79
N ILE A 235 -10.60 -13.71 -22.29
CA ILE A 235 -10.41 -12.28 -22.58
C ILE A 235 -10.08 -12.09 -24.07
N LEU A 236 -9.11 -12.86 -24.59
CA LEU A 236 -8.61 -12.73 -25.95
C LEU A 236 -9.63 -13.16 -27.02
N ASP A 237 -10.51 -14.12 -26.72
CA ASP A 237 -11.61 -14.55 -27.58
C ASP A 237 -12.68 -13.45 -27.69
N ALA A 238 -12.89 -12.66 -26.64
CA ALA A 238 -13.83 -11.54 -26.63
C ALA A 238 -13.26 -10.31 -27.35
N SER A 239 -12.00 -9.97 -27.12
CA SER A 239 -11.34 -8.85 -27.79
C SER A 239 -9.80 -8.93 -27.73
N PRO A 240 -9.08 -8.41 -28.75
CA PRO A 240 -7.62 -8.28 -28.67
C PRO A 240 -7.20 -7.43 -27.47
N SER A 241 -6.28 -7.95 -26.65
CA SER A 241 -5.73 -7.26 -25.50
C SER A 241 -4.22 -7.44 -25.42
N ALA A 242 -3.48 -6.34 -25.40
CA ALA A 242 -2.02 -6.33 -25.29
C ALA A 242 -1.58 -6.87 -23.91
N GLU A 243 -2.27 -6.47 -22.85
CA GLU A 243 -2.03 -6.97 -21.48
C GLU A 243 -2.28 -8.48 -21.39
N ALA A 244 -3.42 -8.97 -21.88
CA ALA A 244 -3.75 -10.39 -21.81
C ALA A 244 -2.78 -11.22 -22.67
N SER A 245 -2.35 -10.71 -23.82
CA SER A 245 -1.32 -11.37 -24.65
C SER A 245 0.03 -11.42 -23.93
N TRP A 246 0.42 -10.34 -23.24
CA TRP A 246 1.64 -10.31 -22.42
C TRP A 246 1.57 -11.31 -21.28
N LEU A 247 0.47 -11.33 -20.51
CA LEU A 247 0.26 -12.30 -19.43
C LEU A 247 0.23 -13.74 -19.93
N LEU A 248 -0.32 -13.99 -21.14
CA LEU A 248 -0.28 -15.30 -21.76
C LEU A 248 1.15 -15.72 -22.10
N SER A 249 1.98 -14.80 -22.58
CA SER A 249 3.41 -15.10 -22.80
C SER A 249 4.09 -15.58 -21.52
N ARG A 250 3.76 -14.95 -20.38
CA ARG A 250 4.31 -15.30 -19.07
C ARG A 250 3.79 -16.64 -18.56
N ALA A 251 2.49 -16.92 -18.76
CA ALA A 251 1.91 -18.21 -18.43
C ALA A 251 2.57 -19.35 -19.21
N GLU A 252 2.74 -19.20 -20.53
CA GLU A 252 3.38 -20.24 -21.36
C GLU A 252 4.88 -20.37 -21.07
N LEU A 253 5.57 -19.27 -20.74
CA LEU A 253 6.96 -19.30 -20.27
C LEU A 253 7.11 -20.10 -18.97
N GLN A 254 6.22 -19.91 -17.99
CA GLN A 254 6.22 -20.71 -16.76
C GLN A 254 5.93 -22.19 -17.03
N ARG A 255 5.12 -22.52 -18.04
CA ARG A 255 4.86 -23.90 -18.48
C ARG A 255 6.04 -24.53 -19.24
N GLY A 256 7.03 -23.74 -19.63
CA GLY A 256 8.13 -24.17 -20.48
C GLY A 256 7.78 -24.27 -21.97
N ASP A 257 6.59 -23.81 -22.38
CA ASP A 257 6.20 -23.73 -23.79
C ASP A 257 6.72 -22.42 -24.42
N VAL A 258 8.03 -22.42 -24.69
CA VAL A 258 8.75 -21.26 -25.23
C VAL A 258 8.17 -20.79 -26.58
N PRO A 259 7.84 -21.67 -27.55
CA PRO A 259 7.21 -21.24 -28.79
C PRO A 259 5.90 -20.47 -28.57
N SER A 260 4.99 -21.00 -27.76
CA SER A 260 3.71 -20.32 -27.45
C SER A 260 3.94 -19.00 -26.69
N ALA A 261 4.94 -18.96 -25.82
CA ALA A 261 5.32 -17.74 -25.11
C ALA A 261 5.77 -16.62 -26.07
N ILE A 262 6.61 -16.95 -27.06
CA ILE A 262 7.08 -16.00 -28.09
C ILE A 262 5.90 -15.47 -28.91
N GLU A 263 5.02 -16.37 -29.39
CA GLU A 263 3.85 -15.96 -30.20
C GLU A 263 2.92 -15.02 -29.42
N ALA A 264 2.66 -15.31 -28.15
CA ALA A 264 1.86 -14.46 -27.28
C ALA A 264 2.55 -13.11 -27.01
N LEU A 265 3.87 -13.09 -26.85
CA LEU A 265 4.64 -11.87 -26.66
C LEU A 265 4.63 -10.97 -27.91
N GLU A 266 4.75 -11.56 -29.10
CA GLU A 266 4.62 -10.82 -30.36
C GLU A 266 3.24 -10.16 -30.49
N ARG A 267 2.17 -10.83 -30.05
CA ARG A 267 0.81 -10.26 -29.98
C ARG A 267 0.69 -9.14 -28.94
N ALA A 268 1.46 -9.19 -27.86
CA ALA A 268 1.46 -8.17 -26.81
C ALA A 268 2.03 -6.82 -27.28
N LYS A 269 2.82 -6.81 -28.37
CA LYS A 269 3.40 -5.60 -28.97
C LYS A 269 4.12 -4.74 -27.93
N GLY A 270 3.73 -3.46 -27.79
CA GLY A 270 4.39 -2.46 -26.95
C GLY A 270 4.04 -2.49 -25.47
N TYR A 271 3.27 -3.47 -24.98
CA TYR A 271 2.79 -3.48 -23.57
C TYR A 271 3.92 -3.23 -22.56
N ARG A 272 5.06 -3.93 -22.70
CA ARG A 272 6.20 -3.76 -21.80
C ARG A 272 6.85 -2.38 -21.91
N SER A 273 6.95 -1.83 -23.13
CA SER A 273 7.48 -0.49 -23.37
C SER A 273 6.58 0.60 -22.78
N ASP A 274 5.27 0.39 -22.79
CA ASP A 274 4.28 1.30 -22.19
C ASP A 274 4.25 1.17 -20.65
N HIS A 275 4.74 0.05 -20.11
CA HIS A 275 4.75 -0.26 -18.67
C HIS A 275 6.13 -0.71 -18.16
N PRO A 276 7.20 0.09 -18.33
CA PRO A 276 8.59 -0.34 -18.12
C PRO A 276 8.96 -0.65 -16.66
N LEU A 277 8.20 -0.14 -15.69
CA LEU A 277 8.38 -0.42 -14.26
C LEU A 277 7.29 -1.28 -13.64
N GLU A 278 6.40 -1.85 -14.45
CA GLU A 278 5.42 -2.80 -13.94
C GLU A 278 6.13 -4.12 -13.54
N PRO A 279 5.98 -4.59 -12.28
CA PRO A 279 6.61 -5.83 -11.85
C PRO A 279 6.05 -7.03 -12.59
N GLU A 280 6.92 -7.99 -12.87
CA GLU A 280 6.54 -9.28 -13.43
C GLU A 280 5.62 -10.04 -12.46
N PRO A 281 4.47 -10.59 -12.91
CA PRO A 281 3.60 -11.40 -12.07
C PRO A 281 4.20 -12.80 -11.92
N SER A 282 5.37 -12.90 -11.31
CA SER A 282 6.13 -14.15 -11.20
C SER A 282 6.42 -14.52 -9.75
N PRO A 283 6.79 -15.77 -9.46
CA PRO A 283 7.31 -16.14 -8.14
C PRO A 283 8.62 -15.42 -7.83
N TYR A 284 8.84 -15.15 -6.55
CA TYR A 284 10.14 -14.70 -6.06
C TYR A 284 11.12 -15.87 -6.06
N VAL A 285 12.39 -15.58 -6.35
CA VAL A 285 13.48 -16.56 -6.36
C VAL A 285 14.54 -16.33 -5.29
N GLY A 286 14.47 -15.18 -4.59
CA GLY A 286 15.41 -14.77 -3.56
C GLY A 286 16.72 -14.23 -4.13
N GLU A 287 17.38 -13.35 -3.38
CA GLU A 287 18.63 -12.71 -3.82
C GLU A 287 19.78 -13.70 -4.03
N ALA A 288 19.79 -14.82 -3.29
CA ALA A 288 20.76 -15.89 -3.47
C ALA A 288 20.78 -16.43 -4.91
N ARG A 289 19.60 -16.55 -5.55
CA ARG A 289 19.50 -17.00 -6.93
C ARG A 289 20.10 -16.00 -7.91
N CYS A 290 19.89 -14.70 -7.67
CA CYS A 290 20.49 -13.63 -8.46
C CYS A 290 22.02 -13.63 -8.35
N ALA A 291 22.57 -13.93 -7.17
CA ALA A 291 24.01 -13.94 -6.91
C ALA A 291 24.77 -15.04 -7.69
N GLU A 292 24.11 -16.13 -8.09
CA GLU A 292 24.73 -17.18 -8.91
C GLU A 292 25.17 -16.67 -10.28
N CYS A 293 24.37 -15.80 -10.92
CA CYS A 293 24.66 -15.21 -12.23
C CYS A 293 25.30 -13.82 -12.13
N HIS A 294 24.98 -13.06 -11.08
CA HIS A 294 25.45 -11.68 -10.88
C HIS A 294 26.31 -11.50 -9.61
N PRO A 295 27.36 -12.31 -9.40
CA PRO A 295 28.06 -12.36 -8.11
C PRO A 295 28.76 -11.05 -7.72
N ARG A 296 29.17 -10.24 -8.71
CA ARG A 296 29.77 -8.92 -8.44
C ARG A 296 28.73 -7.92 -7.94
N ILE A 297 27.60 -7.81 -8.63
CA ILE A 297 26.53 -6.86 -8.29
C ILE A 297 25.94 -7.23 -6.93
N ALA A 298 25.67 -8.52 -6.68
CA ALA A 298 25.16 -8.98 -5.39
C ALA A 298 26.08 -8.61 -4.22
N ARG A 299 27.40 -8.77 -4.36
CA ARG A 299 28.35 -8.35 -3.31
C ARG A 299 28.37 -6.84 -3.08
N GLU A 300 28.28 -6.05 -4.14
CA GLU A 300 28.23 -4.59 -4.05
C GLU A 300 26.91 -4.14 -3.38
N ALA A 301 25.78 -4.74 -3.77
CA ALA A 301 24.44 -4.40 -3.27
C ALA A 301 24.28 -4.78 -1.80
N ALA A 302 24.82 -5.92 -1.37
CA ALA A 302 24.85 -6.35 0.03
C ALA A 302 25.61 -5.37 0.95
N ALA A 303 26.56 -4.60 0.41
CA ALA A 303 27.27 -3.57 1.16
C ALA A 303 26.54 -2.21 1.19
N SER A 304 25.49 -2.05 0.38
CA SER A 304 24.68 -0.84 0.36
C SER A 304 23.90 -0.67 1.67
N ARG A 305 23.28 0.50 1.87
CA ARG A 305 22.39 0.70 3.03
C ARG A 305 21.00 0.10 2.82
N HIS A 306 20.59 -0.13 1.58
CA HIS A 306 19.29 -0.73 1.25
C HIS A 306 19.20 -2.18 1.75
N SER A 307 20.29 -2.95 1.68
CA SER A 307 20.37 -4.32 2.20
C SER A 307 20.37 -4.40 3.74
N LYS A 308 20.33 -3.27 4.45
CA LYS A 308 20.40 -3.19 5.92
C LYS A 308 19.17 -2.55 6.56
N THR A 309 18.09 -2.35 5.81
CA THR A 309 16.92 -1.57 6.25
C THR A 309 16.03 -2.29 7.26
N LEU A 310 16.13 -3.62 7.37
CA LEU A 310 15.32 -4.45 8.25
C LEU A 310 16.17 -5.59 8.82
N HIS A 311 15.95 -5.88 10.10
CA HIS A 311 16.61 -6.93 10.88
C HIS A 311 15.55 -7.77 11.58
N ARG A 312 15.65 -9.10 11.48
CA ARG A 312 14.69 -10.07 12.04
C ARG A 312 15.39 -11.36 12.45
N GLY A 313 14.72 -12.17 13.28
CA GLY A 313 15.27 -13.46 13.72
C GLY A 313 16.63 -13.28 14.39
N GLU A 314 17.61 -14.09 14.00
CA GLU A 314 18.97 -14.05 14.56
C GLU A 314 19.69 -12.71 14.30
N ASP A 315 19.38 -12.00 13.21
CA ASP A 315 19.99 -10.69 12.90
C ASP A 315 19.73 -9.68 14.02
N LEU A 316 18.59 -9.77 14.72
CA LEU A 316 18.26 -8.92 15.86
C LEU A 316 19.30 -9.06 16.98
N LEU A 317 19.86 -10.25 17.18
CA LEU A 317 20.81 -10.51 18.25
C LEU A 317 22.16 -9.84 17.99
N THR A 318 22.43 -9.39 16.75
CA THR A 318 23.66 -8.68 16.37
C THR A 318 23.58 -7.18 16.63
N LEU A 319 22.38 -6.65 16.88
CA LEU A 319 22.14 -5.22 17.07
C LEU A 319 22.75 -4.68 18.36
N PRO A 320 23.09 -3.38 18.41
CA PRO A 320 23.51 -2.73 19.63
C PRO A 320 22.42 -2.81 20.71
N LEU A 321 22.84 -2.94 21.97
CA LEU A 321 21.95 -2.96 23.14
C LEU A 321 22.40 -1.89 24.14
N PRO A 322 21.46 -1.29 24.91
CA PRO A 322 21.81 -0.35 25.95
C PRO A 322 22.52 -1.07 27.12
N GLU A 323 23.53 -0.44 27.71
CA GLU A 323 24.29 -1.01 28.84
C GLU A 323 23.42 -1.17 30.12
N GLY A 324 22.36 -0.38 30.23
CA GLY A 324 21.46 -0.37 31.38
C GLY A 324 20.03 0.09 31.02
N PRO A 325 19.15 0.24 32.02
CA PRO A 325 17.82 0.79 31.81
C PRO A 325 17.87 2.20 31.24
N LEU A 326 17.10 2.43 30.19
CA LEU A 326 16.87 3.75 29.60
C LEU A 326 15.71 4.42 30.35
N PRO A 327 15.87 5.64 30.88
CA PRO A 327 14.75 6.40 31.44
C PRO A 327 13.76 6.77 30.34
N ASP A 328 12.46 6.76 30.62
CA ASP A 328 11.46 7.20 29.66
C ASP A 328 11.64 8.70 29.29
N PRO A 329 11.47 9.10 28.01
CA PRO A 329 11.72 10.48 27.58
C PRO A 329 10.77 11.52 28.17
N ASP A 330 9.56 11.13 28.57
CA ASP A 330 8.52 12.05 29.06
C ASP A 330 8.20 11.83 30.54
N GLU A 331 8.53 10.66 31.11
CA GLU A 331 7.91 10.17 32.35
C GLU A 331 8.90 9.79 33.44
N PRO A 332 9.09 10.70 34.42
CA PRO A 332 9.88 10.41 35.60
C PRO A 332 9.33 9.17 36.34
N GLY A 333 10.15 8.14 36.49
CA GLY A 333 9.79 6.89 37.16
C GLY A 333 9.45 5.72 36.23
N VAL A 334 9.40 5.95 34.91
CA VAL A 334 9.33 4.89 33.90
C VAL A 334 10.74 4.59 33.37
N SER A 335 11.05 3.30 33.18
CA SER A 335 12.31 2.87 32.57
C SER A 335 12.11 1.66 31.66
N HIS A 336 12.93 1.58 30.62
CA HIS A 336 12.93 0.49 29.63
C HIS A 336 14.26 -0.23 29.66
N ARG A 337 14.24 -1.56 29.69
CA ARG A 337 15.43 -2.39 29.52
C ARG A 337 15.25 -3.23 28.28
N VAL A 338 16.21 -3.19 27.36
CA VAL A 338 16.29 -4.11 26.23
C VAL A 338 17.41 -5.09 26.51
N GLY A 339 17.14 -6.38 26.40
CA GLY A 339 18.13 -7.42 26.70
C GLY A 339 17.88 -8.71 25.94
N ARG A 340 18.90 -9.57 25.91
CA ARG A 340 18.79 -10.92 25.33
C ARG A 340 18.13 -11.87 26.33
N SER A 341 17.18 -12.66 25.86
CA SER A 341 16.45 -13.68 26.63
C SER A 341 16.39 -14.96 25.78
N GLY A 342 17.40 -15.83 25.91
CA GLY A 342 17.60 -16.92 24.96
C GLY A 342 17.91 -16.39 23.55
N ASP A 343 17.14 -16.84 22.55
CA ASP A 343 17.31 -16.50 21.14
C ASP A 343 16.47 -15.28 20.69
N VAL A 344 15.88 -14.55 21.64
CA VAL A 344 15.09 -13.35 21.36
C VAL A 344 15.60 -12.13 22.12
N LEU A 345 15.26 -10.94 21.62
CA LEU A 345 15.37 -9.70 22.38
C LEU A 345 14.06 -9.43 23.10
N GLU A 346 14.14 -9.12 24.39
CA GLU A 346 13.02 -8.78 25.25
C GLU A 346 13.14 -7.32 25.70
N VAL A 347 12.00 -6.64 25.70
CA VAL A 347 11.86 -5.29 26.26
C VAL A 347 11.07 -5.38 27.54
N GLU A 348 11.67 -4.91 28.63
CA GLU A 348 11.02 -4.78 29.93
C GLU A 348 10.79 -3.30 30.25
N THR A 349 9.53 -2.89 30.31
CA THR A 349 9.14 -1.54 30.75
C THR A 349 8.63 -1.58 32.18
N ARG A 350 9.25 -0.80 33.08
CA ARG A 350 8.81 -0.63 34.47
C ARG A 350 8.02 0.65 34.64
N VAL A 351 6.81 0.57 35.19
CA VAL A 351 5.92 1.69 35.51
C VAL A 351 5.38 1.53 36.92
N ASP A 352 5.71 2.44 37.84
CA ASP A 352 5.23 2.44 39.23
C ASP A 352 5.40 1.08 39.94
N GLY A 353 6.53 0.40 39.71
CA GLY A 353 6.83 -0.91 40.30
C GLY A 353 6.19 -2.13 39.60
N ARG A 354 5.35 -1.91 38.57
CA ARG A 354 4.87 -2.98 37.67
C ARG A 354 5.83 -3.15 36.50
N SER A 355 5.97 -4.38 36.01
CA SER A 355 6.81 -4.72 34.86
C SER A 355 5.94 -5.25 33.72
N PHE A 356 6.19 -4.75 32.52
CA PHE A 356 5.53 -5.14 31.29
C PHE A 356 6.60 -5.64 30.32
N ARG A 357 6.31 -6.75 29.65
CA ARG A 357 7.25 -7.41 28.74
C ARG A 357 6.71 -7.43 27.32
N ALA A 358 7.63 -7.34 26.37
CA ALA A 358 7.35 -7.50 24.95
C ALA A 358 8.56 -8.13 24.27
N VAL A 359 8.32 -8.88 23.19
CA VAL A 359 9.38 -9.51 22.39
C VAL A 359 9.64 -8.66 21.15
N VAL A 360 10.90 -8.31 20.88
CA VAL A 360 11.25 -7.60 19.64
C VAL A 360 11.13 -8.59 18.47
N GLU A 361 10.23 -8.31 17.52
CA GLU A 361 10.03 -9.16 16.33
C GLU A 361 10.74 -8.59 15.08
N ALA A 362 11.06 -7.30 15.09
CA ALA A 362 11.75 -6.63 13.98
C ALA A 362 12.48 -5.38 14.45
N ALA A 363 13.52 -4.98 13.71
CA ALA A 363 14.13 -3.67 13.85
C ALA A 363 14.38 -3.05 12.46
N PHE A 364 14.20 -1.74 12.35
CA PHE A 364 14.24 -0.99 11.11
C PHE A 364 15.36 0.05 11.15
N GLY A 365 16.04 0.23 10.01
CA GLY A 365 17.16 1.15 9.88
C GLY A 365 18.53 0.45 9.87
N ASP A 366 19.56 1.24 9.64
CA ASP A 366 20.94 0.77 9.48
C ASP A 366 21.72 0.96 10.80
N PRO A 367 22.33 -0.08 11.39
CA PRO A 367 23.11 0.02 12.65
C PRO A 367 24.35 0.92 12.54
N ASP A 368 24.76 1.32 11.34
CA ASP A 368 25.78 2.34 11.12
C ASP A 368 25.23 3.77 11.22
N ARG A 369 23.92 3.94 11.44
CA ARG A 369 23.22 5.24 11.46
C ARG A 369 22.18 5.34 12.56
N TYR A 370 21.10 4.56 12.47
CA TYR A 370 20.07 4.46 13.50
C TYR A 370 19.27 3.17 13.36
N VAL A 371 18.75 2.66 14.48
CA VAL A 371 17.90 1.47 14.52
C VAL A 371 16.71 1.69 15.44
N THR A 372 15.52 1.48 14.92
CA THR A 372 14.26 1.52 15.66
C THR A 372 13.69 0.11 15.78
N MET A 373 13.45 -0.35 17.01
CA MET A 373 12.90 -1.68 17.26
C MET A 373 11.37 -1.65 17.33
N VAL A 374 10.75 -2.73 16.86
CA VAL A 374 9.32 -3.01 16.98
C VAL A 374 9.14 -4.31 17.74
N SER A 375 8.34 -4.22 18.80
CA SER A 375 8.04 -5.34 19.69
C SER A 375 6.58 -5.76 19.60
N ARG A 376 6.29 -6.97 20.07
CA ARG A 376 4.95 -7.49 20.26
C ARG A 376 4.73 -7.80 21.73
N ASP A 377 3.70 -7.20 22.32
CA ASP A 377 3.36 -7.41 23.73
C ASP A 377 2.50 -8.67 23.93
N ASP A 378 2.24 -9.03 25.19
CA ASP A 378 1.45 -10.21 25.57
C ASP A 378 0.00 -10.18 25.04
N SER A 379 -0.53 -9.01 24.67
CA SER A 379 -1.85 -8.88 24.04
C SER A 379 -1.81 -9.15 22.53
N GLY A 380 -0.61 -9.36 21.97
CA GLY A 380 -0.38 -9.51 20.55
C GLY A 380 -0.25 -8.18 19.80
N THR A 381 -0.24 -7.04 20.51
CA THR A 381 -0.17 -5.70 19.92
C THR A 381 1.27 -5.37 19.53
N TYR A 382 1.47 -4.93 18.29
CA TYR A 382 2.75 -4.41 17.82
C TYR A 382 2.99 -2.99 18.34
N ARG A 383 4.23 -2.72 18.77
CA ARG A 383 4.63 -1.43 19.37
C ARG A 383 6.00 -1.01 18.89
N THR A 384 6.09 0.23 18.43
CA THR A 384 7.38 0.89 18.22
C THR A 384 7.96 1.29 19.57
N LEU A 385 9.21 0.91 19.83
CA LEU A 385 9.89 1.30 21.06
C LEU A 385 10.05 2.81 21.14
N ARG A 386 10.05 3.34 22.37
CA ARG A 386 10.24 4.78 22.63
C ARG A 386 11.66 5.27 22.40
N HIS A 387 12.63 4.37 22.44
CA HIS A 387 14.03 4.67 22.19
C HIS A 387 14.52 3.96 20.94
N SER A 388 15.27 4.69 20.14
CA SER A 388 16.03 4.18 19.01
C SER A 388 17.52 4.31 19.29
N PHE A 389 18.30 3.42 18.71
CA PHE A 389 19.75 3.54 18.68
C PHE A 389 20.15 4.56 17.62
N HIS A 390 21.12 5.42 17.93
CA HIS A 390 21.70 6.40 17.00
C HIS A 390 23.22 6.36 17.03
N ARG A 391 23.84 6.47 15.86
CA ARG A 391 25.26 6.74 15.68
C ARG A 391 25.46 8.26 15.72
N MET A 392 26.40 8.75 16.52
CA MET A 392 26.63 10.18 16.73
C MET A 392 28.12 10.47 16.64
N GLY A 393 28.59 11.16 15.60
CA GLY A 393 30.01 11.49 15.44
C GLY A 393 30.94 10.27 15.62
N ASP A 394 31.80 10.31 16.64
CA ASP A 394 32.71 9.22 17.05
C ASP A 394 32.10 8.22 18.05
N GLY A 395 30.85 8.44 18.48
CA GLY A 395 30.14 7.65 19.49
C GLY A 395 28.79 7.11 19.02
N SER A 396 28.02 6.63 19.99
CA SER A 396 26.66 6.12 19.78
C SER A 396 25.84 6.21 21.07
N GLY A 397 24.52 6.20 20.95
CA GLY A 397 23.63 6.33 22.10
C GLY A 397 22.20 5.95 21.78
N TRP A 398 21.35 6.10 22.78
CA TRP A 398 19.92 5.81 22.71
C TRP A 398 19.17 7.09 23.01
N ASP A 399 18.26 7.47 22.13
CA ASP A 399 17.42 8.65 22.29
C ASP A 399 16.02 8.38 21.76
N ARG A 400 15.12 9.34 21.95
CA ARG A 400 13.72 9.28 21.54
C ARG A 400 13.58 8.84 20.08
N THR A 401 12.77 7.82 19.86
CA THR A 401 12.42 7.32 18.53
C THR A 401 11.76 8.42 17.70
N LEU A 402 12.22 8.58 16.45
CA LEU A 402 11.65 9.53 15.51
C LEU A 402 10.14 9.26 15.29
N GLY A 403 9.32 10.31 15.42
CA GLY A 403 7.86 10.21 15.27
C GLY A 403 7.12 9.78 16.55
N ASP A 404 7.82 9.59 17.67
CA ASP A 404 7.21 9.55 19.00
C ASP A 404 6.89 10.98 19.48
N THR A 405 5.62 11.37 19.43
CA THR A 405 5.17 12.74 19.73
C THR A 405 4.87 13.00 21.21
N GLY A 406 4.93 11.99 22.09
CA GLY A 406 4.62 12.17 23.52
C GLY A 406 3.11 12.34 23.83
N ARG A 407 2.79 12.48 25.12
CA ARG A 407 1.54 12.00 25.77
C ARG A 407 0.18 12.68 25.45
N ALA A 408 -0.85 11.82 25.36
CA ALA A 408 -1.96 11.69 26.35
C ALA A 408 -2.32 10.19 26.52
N ASP A 409 -2.46 9.73 27.79
CA ASP A 409 -2.56 8.35 28.33
C ASP A 409 -1.26 7.78 28.94
N ARG A 410 -1.30 7.48 30.25
CA ARG A 410 -0.09 7.20 31.04
C ARG A 410 0.55 5.83 30.78
N LEU A 411 -0.26 4.78 30.65
CA LEU A 411 0.24 3.40 30.60
C LEU A 411 0.42 2.90 29.15
N ALA A 412 -0.58 3.11 28.30
CA ALA A 412 -0.54 2.61 26.92
C ALA A 412 0.65 3.17 26.12
N ASN A 413 0.99 4.44 26.31
CA ASN A 413 2.11 5.09 25.64
C ASN A 413 3.46 4.78 26.28
N ALA A 414 3.51 4.48 27.59
CA ALA A 414 4.74 4.05 28.25
C ALA A 414 5.26 2.72 27.68
N LEU A 415 4.38 1.87 27.14
CA LEU A 415 4.79 0.62 26.49
C LEU A 415 5.35 0.82 25.07
N GLY A 416 5.40 2.05 24.57
CA GLY A 416 5.70 2.37 23.18
C GLY A 416 4.44 2.68 22.38
N ARG A 417 4.63 3.30 21.20
CA ARG A 417 3.54 3.71 20.33
C ARG A 417 2.88 2.46 19.73
N PRO A 418 1.58 2.20 19.95
CA PRO A 418 0.90 1.10 19.31
C PRO A 418 0.94 1.31 17.78
N ILE A 419 1.19 0.22 17.07
CA ILE A 419 1.07 0.16 15.62
C ILE A 419 -0.30 -0.41 15.32
N ASP A 420 -1.12 0.40 14.67
CA ASP A 420 -2.48 0.12 14.25
C ASP A 420 -2.52 -1.10 13.31
N SER A 421 -3.19 -2.16 13.78
CA SER A 421 -3.35 -3.51 13.20
C SER A 421 -2.08 -4.05 12.49
N ARG A 422 -2.21 -5.18 11.78
CA ARG A 422 -1.14 -5.68 10.90
C ARG A 422 -0.76 -4.62 9.86
N ASP A 423 -1.69 -3.75 9.46
CA ASP A 423 -1.51 -2.78 8.38
C ASP A 423 -0.45 -1.72 8.67
N GLY A 424 -0.30 -1.26 9.92
CA GLY A 424 0.76 -0.34 10.30
C GLY A 424 2.15 -0.98 10.16
N VAL A 425 2.31 -2.25 10.57
CA VAL A 425 3.56 -3.00 10.38
C VAL A 425 3.79 -3.29 8.90
N VAL A 426 2.74 -3.58 8.13
CA VAL A 426 2.82 -3.74 6.66
C VAL A 426 3.36 -2.49 6.00
N ARG A 427 2.91 -1.30 6.42
CA ARG A 427 3.42 -0.04 5.87
C ARG A 427 4.91 0.14 6.10
N CYS A 428 5.40 -0.16 7.32
CA CYS A 428 6.85 -0.14 7.58
C CYS A 428 7.59 -1.12 6.67
N LEU A 429 7.11 -2.35 6.57
CA LEU A 429 7.78 -3.39 5.79
C LEU A 429 7.75 -3.12 4.28
N ALA A 430 6.72 -2.46 3.77
CA ALA A 430 6.61 -2.11 2.36
C ALA A 430 7.77 -1.24 1.88
N CYS A 431 8.37 -0.45 2.77
CA CYS A 431 9.51 0.41 2.46
C CYS A 431 10.87 -0.14 2.93
N HIS A 432 10.87 -1.20 3.76
CA HIS A 432 12.07 -1.71 4.42
C HIS A 432 12.42 -3.16 4.07
N ALA A 433 11.56 -3.86 3.33
CA ALA A 433 11.74 -5.27 3.01
C ALA A 433 11.39 -5.59 1.55
N THR A 434 11.94 -6.70 1.08
CA THR A 434 11.52 -7.34 -0.17
C THR A 434 10.36 -8.28 0.12
N ASN A 435 9.31 -8.20 -0.70
CA ASN A 435 8.15 -9.10 -0.67
C ASN A 435 7.56 -9.42 0.71
N VAL A 436 6.89 -8.44 1.32
CA VAL A 436 6.30 -8.62 2.64
C VAL A 436 5.22 -9.71 2.65
N ARG A 437 5.46 -10.80 3.40
CA ARG A 437 4.48 -11.85 3.71
C ARG A 437 4.18 -11.92 5.21
N PHE A 438 2.93 -12.19 5.53
CA PHE A 438 2.45 -12.34 6.90
C PHE A 438 1.77 -13.68 7.09
N GLY A 439 1.70 -14.12 8.35
CA GLY A 439 1.17 -15.43 8.73
C GLY A 439 2.29 -16.43 9.07
N PRO A 440 1.91 -17.59 9.62
CA PRO A 440 2.84 -18.62 10.11
C PRO A 440 3.68 -19.26 9.00
N ASP A 441 3.27 -19.18 7.74
CA ASP A 441 3.96 -19.80 6.61
C ASP A 441 4.79 -18.77 5.82
N ARG A 442 5.76 -18.13 6.50
CA ARG A 442 6.85 -17.39 5.82
C ARG A 442 7.84 -18.38 5.21
N VAL A 443 7.39 -19.08 4.18
CA VAL A 443 8.16 -20.07 3.44
C VAL A 443 8.46 -19.55 2.05
N GLY A 444 9.59 -19.97 1.49
CA GLY A 444 10.04 -19.56 0.16
C GLY A 444 11.37 -18.79 0.21
N PRO A 445 12.07 -18.71 -0.92
CA PRO A 445 13.41 -18.12 -0.98
C PRO A 445 13.43 -16.63 -0.58
N GLU A 446 12.35 -15.87 -0.81
CA GLU A 446 12.23 -14.47 -0.39
C GLU A 446 12.22 -14.27 1.13
N SER A 447 11.87 -15.32 1.90
CA SER A 447 11.84 -15.22 3.36
C SER A 447 13.25 -15.13 3.95
N ALA A 448 14.27 -15.49 3.16
CA ALA A 448 15.68 -15.31 3.48
C ALA A 448 16.18 -13.89 3.17
N ASP A 449 15.42 -13.10 2.38
CA ASP A 449 15.79 -11.72 2.08
C ASP A 449 15.32 -10.81 3.22
N SER A 450 16.24 -10.41 4.10
CA SER A 450 15.91 -9.66 5.33
C SER A 450 15.57 -8.18 5.10
N ALA A 451 15.88 -7.60 3.93
CA ALA A 451 15.82 -6.15 3.68
C ALA A 451 15.43 -5.79 2.22
N ILE A 452 15.73 -4.58 1.75
CA ILE A 452 15.55 -4.17 0.35
C ILE A 452 16.66 -4.84 -0.49
N GLY A 453 16.30 -5.93 -1.17
CA GLY A 453 17.15 -6.74 -2.05
C GLY A 453 16.77 -6.57 -3.52
N CYS A 454 17.37 -7.39 -4.39
CA CYS A 454 17.23 -7.25 -5.84
C CYS A 454 15.77 -7.20 -6.31
N GLU A 455 14.93 -8.12 -5.81
CA GLU A 455 13.55 -8.29 -6.26
C GLU A 455 12.59 -7.20 -5.73
N HIS A 456 13.05 -6.29 -4.86
CA HIS A 456 12.27 -5.10 -4.48
C HIS A 456 12.23 -4.09 -5.64
N CYS A 457 13.37 -3.86 -6.30
CA CYS A 457 13.50 -2.89 -7.39
C CYS A 457 13.21 -3.52 -8.75
N HIS A 458 13.67 -4.76 -8.96
CA HIS A 458 13.53 -5.48 -10.23
C HIS A 458 12.23 -6.30 -10.33
N GLY A 459 11.49 -6.42 -9.22
CA GLY A 459 10.35 -7.32 -9.10
C GLY A 459 10.77 -8.79 -8.99
N PRO A 460 9.79 -9.71 -8.90
CA PRO A 460 10.06 -11.14 -8.78
C PRO A 460 10.71 -11.70 -10.06
N GLY A 461 11.72 -12.56 -9.89
CA GLY A 461 12.67 -12.96 -10.93
C GLY A 461 12.48 -14.37 -11.50
N ALA A 462 11.44 -15.13 -11.16
CA ALA A 462 11.27 -16.48 -11.71
C ALA A 462 11.08 -16.48 -13.23
N HIS A 463 10.29 -15.55 -13.78
CA HIS A 463 10.18 -15.41 -15.24
C HIS A 463 11.52 -15.04 -15.87
N HIS A 464 12.31 -14.19 -15.22
CA HIS A 464 13.64 -13.81 -15.69
C HIS A 464 14.56 -15.01 -15.82
N VAL A 465 14.64 -15.83 -14.77
CA VAL A 465 15.44 -17.06 -14.77
C VAL A 465 15.01 -17.99 -15.91
N ALA A 466 13.70 -18.14 -16.14
CA ALA A 466 13.16 -18.95 -17.23
C ALA A 466 13.49 -18.35 -18.61
N ALA A 467 13.34 -17.04 -18.78
CA ALA A 467 13.63 -16.33 -20.03
C ALA A 467 15.11 -16.42 -20.42
N VAL A 468 16.02 -16.23 -19.45
CA VAL A 468 17.47 -16.38 -19.66
C VAL A 468 17.81 -17.82 -20.04
N ALA A 469 17.25 -18.81 -19.34
CA ALA A 469 17.46 -20.22 -19.66
C ALA A 469 16.94 -20.59 -21.06
N ALA A 470 15.85 -19.95 -21.50
CA ALA A 470 15.27 -20.12 -22.83
C ALA A 470 15.97 -19.28 -23.92
N GLY A 471 16.92 -18.41 -23.57
CA GLY A 471 17.64 -17.55 -24.50
C GLY A 471 16.77 -16.45 -25.12
N LEU A 472 15.74 -15.97 -24.41
CA LEU A 472 14.85 -14.91 -24.89
C LEU A 472 15.51 -13.52 -24.80
N THR A 473 15.15 -12.64 -25.74
CA THR A 473 15.58 -11.23 -25.73
C THR A 473 14.77 -10.38 -24.75
N ASP A 474 13.48 -10.69 -24.58
CA ASP A 474 12.70 -10.18 -23.45
C ASP A 474 13.11 -10.94 -22.21
N LEU A 475 13.86 -10.26 -21.34
CA LEU A 475 14.41 -10.84 -20.13
C LEU A 475 13.37 -10.99 -19.02
N ALA A 476 12.11 -10.60 -19.21
CA ALA A 476 11.03 -10.75 -18.24
C ALA A 476 11.43 -10.36 -16.81
N ILE A 477 11.97 -9.15 -16.68
CA ILE A 477 12.37 -8.50 -15.42
C ILE A 477 12.21 -6.98 -15.56
N VAL A 478 12.00 -6.27 -14.46
CA VAL A 478 12.08 -4.81 -14.47
C VAL A 478 13.53 -4.39 -14.63
N ASP A 479 13.81 -3.51 -15.60
CA ASP A 479 15.08 -2.81 -15.72
C ASP A 479 14.83 -1.30 -15.54
N PRO A 480 15.10 -0.76 -14.34
CA PRO A 480 14.94 0.67 -14.08
C PRO A 480 15.75 1.57 -15.02
N SER A 481 16.89 1.11 -15.54
CA SER A 481 17.74 1.93 -16.42
C SER A 481 17.12 2.18 -17.80
N SER A 482 16.19 1.33 -18.21
CA SER A 482 15.44 1.46 -19.47
C SER A 482 14.19 2.33 -19.36
N ALA A 483 13.77 2.69 -18.14
CA ALA A 483 12.54 3.44 -17.89
C ALA A 483 12.77 4.96 -17.96
N PRO A 484 11.73 5.75 -18.24
CA PRO A 484 11.81 7.21 -18.13
C PRO A 484 12.27 7.64 -16.73
N THR A 485 13.19 8.59 -16.66
CA THR A 485 13.81 9.06 -15.40
C THR A 485 12.80 9.50 -14.33
N VAL A 486 11.68 10.10 -14.75
CA VAL A 486 10.59 10.47 -13.84
C VAL A 486 9.97 9.24 -13.19
N ALA A 487 9.76 8.17 -13.95
CA ALA A 487 9.20 6.93 -13.43
C ALA A 487 10.16 6.25 -12.44
N VAL A 488 11.46 6.28 -12.72
CA VAL A 488 12.49 5.78 -11.78
C VAL A 488 12.51 6.60 -10.49
N THR A 489 12.46 7.93 -10.61
CA THR A 489 12.43 8.84 -9.45
C THR A 489 11.17 8.64 -8.60
N ASP A 490 10.01 8.45 -9.24
CA ASP A 490 8.75 8.11 -8.56
C ASP A 490 8.83 6.78 -7.82
N SER A 491 9.53 5.79 -8.39
CA SER A 491 9.75 4.49 -7.74
C SER A 491 10.55 4.64 -6.44
N CYS A 492 11.67 5.37 -6.47
CA CYS A 492 12.47 5.65 -5.27
C CYS A 492 11.68 6.48 -4.23
N SER A 493 10.89 7.45 -4.70
CA SER A 493 10.04 8.31 -3.85
C SER A 493 8.90 7.54 -3.18
N SER A 494 8.69 6.27 -3.53
CA SER A 494 7.70 5.43 -2.85
C SER A 494 8.07 5.14 -1.40
N CYS A 495 9.37 5.12 -1.07
CA CYS A 495 9.92 4.83 0.25
C CYS A 495 10.59 6.07 0.87
N HIS A 496 11.26 6.87 0.04
CA HIS A 496 11.92 8.12 0.43
C HIS A 496 10.92 9.28 0.49
N VAL A 497 10.01 9.23 1.46
CA VAL A 497 8.94 10.21 1.59
C VAL A 497 8.64 10.55 3.05
N LEU A 498 8.38 11.84 3.31
CA LEU A 498 7.73 12.30 4.51
C LEU A 498 6.22 12.01 4.35
N GLU A 499 5.69 11.06 5.13
CA GLU A 499 4.27 10.69 5.10
C GLU A 499 3.38 11.84 5.60
N THR A 500 3.08 12.80 4.73
CA THR A 500 2.08 13.86 4.99
C THR A 500 1.24 14.08 3.74
N ASP A 501 -0.08 14.15 3.88
CA ASP A 501 -0.99 14.49 2.78
C ASP A 501 -0.93 15.98 2.38
N SER A 502 -0.17 16.79 3.13
CA SER A 502 0.05 18.22 2.89
C SER A 502 1.26 18.49 2.01
N GLU A 503 1.12 19.38 1.03
CA GLU A 503 2.28 20.01 0.38
C GLU A 503 3.05 20.87 1.40
N PRO A 504 4.38 21.01 1.26
CA PRO A 504 5.17 21.86 2.13
C PRO A 504 4.63 23.30 2.15
N ALA A 505 4.54 23.90 3.34
CA ALA A 505 4.25 25.33 3.48
C ALA A 505 5.34 26.19 2.81
N SER A 506 6.58 25.70 2.78
CA SER A 506 7.72 26.29 2.07
C SER A 506 8.64 25.20 1.53
N ARG A 507 9.15 25.37 0.30
CA ARG A 507 10.14 24.45 -0.30
C ARG A 507 11.51 24.47 0.41
N GLY A 508 11.74 25.41 1.33
CA GLY A 508 12.94 25.46 2.16
C GLY A 508 12.78 24.80 3.54
N ASP A 509 11.65 24.16 3.82
CA ASP A 509 11.40 23.47 5.09
C ASP A 509 12.33 22.25 5.26
N PRO A 510 13.21 22.24 6.28
CA PRO A 510 14.12 21.12 6.54
C PRO A 510 13.41 19.77 6.75
N ALA A 511 12.14 19.75 7.16
CA ALA A 511 11.39 18.51 7.36
C ALA A 511 11.31 17.67 6.06
N TRP A 512 11.39 18.29 4.89
CA TRP A 512 11.28 17.63 3.60
C TRP A 512 12.59 17.03 3.09
N ILE A 513 13.72 17.24 3.77
CA ILE A 513 15.04 16.76 3.31
C ILE A 513 15.14 15.23 3.19
N ARG A 514 14.31 14.52 3.95
CA ARG A 514 14.17 13.05 3.88
C ARG A 514 13.35 12.56 2.68
N SER A 515 12.74 13.47 1.92
CA SER A 515 11.91 13.18 0.74
C SER A 515 12.70 13.42 -0.54
N GLN A 516 13.86 12.76 -0.70
CA GLN A 516 14.89 13.15 -1.68
C GLN A 516 14.37 13.26 -3.12
N GLY A 517 13.53 12.32 -3.57
CA GLY A 517 12.97 12.37 -4.92
C GLY A 517 11.97 13.50 -5.14
N LYS A 518 11.14 13.81 -4.12
CA LYS A 518 10.20 14.94 -4.16
C LYS A 518 10.96 16.26 -4.17
N THR A 519 11.97 16.44 -3.34
CA THR A 519 12.74 17.69 -3.28
C THR A 519 13.60 17.89 -4.53
N LEU A 520 14.17 16.82 -5.10
CA LEU A 520 14.84 16.86 -6.40
C LEU A 520 13.91 17.34 -7.53
N SER A 521 12.64 16.93 -7.50
CA SER A 521 11.67 17.37 -8.50
C SER A 521 11.40 18.88 -8.50
N TRP A 522 11.73 19.58 -7.41
CA TRP A 522 11.60 21.04 -7.32
C TRP A 522 12.71 21.80 -8.03
N SER A 523 13.84 21.14 -8.30
CA SER A 523 15.02 21.75 -8.89
C SER A 523 14.79 22.15 -10.34
N ARG A 524 15.35 23.30 -10.72
CA ARG A 524 15.29 23.77 -12.11
C ARG A 524 16.07 22.86 -13.05
N CYS A 525 17.20 22.30 -12.60
CA CYS A 525 17.97 21.34 -13.39
C CYS A 525 17.15 20.08 -13.70
N TYR A 526 16.47 19.51 -12.71
CA TYR A 526 15.58 18.36 -12.91
C TYR A 526 14.52 18.64 -13.97
N SER A 527 13.70 19.67 -13.75
CA SER A 527 12.59 20.02 -14.67
C SER A 527 13.03 20.47 -16.06
N ARG A 528 14.22 21.08 -16.21
CA ARG A 528 14.73 21.56 -17.50
C ARG A 528 15.61 20.57 -18.24
N SER A 529 16.07 19.51 -17.59
CA SER A 529 16.93 18.48 -18.20
C SER A 529 16.22 17.64 -19.26
N GLY A 530 14.89 17.73 -19.38
CA GLY A 530 14.12 16.85 -20.26
C GLY A 530 14.17 15.37 -19.85
N GLY A 531 14.52 15.07 -18.60
CA GLY A 531 14.67 13.71 -18.09
C GLY A 531 16.12 13.19 -18.08
N ALA A 532 17.13 14.02 -18.37
CA ALA A 532 18.52 13.59 -18.32
C ALA A 532 19.07 13.39 -16.89
N ILE A 533 18.42 13.96 -15.86
CA ILE A 533 18.86 13.84 -14.47
C ILE A 533 17.77 13.26 -13.55
N GLY A 534 18.15 12.29 -12.72
CA GLY A 534 17.32 11.69 -11.68
C GLY A 534 18.18 11.02 -10.62
N CYS A 535 17.58 10.17 -9.77
CA CYS A 535 18.30 9.54 -8.64
C CYS A 535 19.54 8.76 -9.08
N VAL A 536 19.43 7.97 -10.16
CA VAL A 536 20.51 7.09 -10.64
C VAL A 536 21.58 7.81 -11.45
N SER A 537 21.40 9.11 -11.73
CA SER A 537 22.42 9.93 -12.40
C SER A 537 23.60 10.25 -11.48
N CYS A 538 23.39 10.22 -10.17
CA CYS A 538 24.40 10.60 -9.17
C CYS A 538 24.88 9.40 -8.33
N HIS A 539 24.01 8.41 -8.11
CA HIS A 539 24.32 7.23 -7.28
C HIS A 539 23.85 5.94 -7.92
N ASP A 540 24.67 4.90 -7.81
CA ASP A 540 24.31 3.52 -8.15
C ASP A 540 23.66 2.86 -6.92
N PRO A 541 22.37 2.46 -6.97
CA PRO A 541 21.70 1.85 -5.83
C PRO A 541 22.30 0.49 -5.44
N HIS A 542 23.09 -0.14 -6.31
CA HIS A 542 23.81 -1.38 -6.02
C HIS A 542 25.11 -1.16 -5.24
N ARG A 543 25.45 0.06 -4.84
CA ARG A 543 26.73 0.37 -4.18
C ARG A 543 26.54 1.28 -2.98
N PRO A 544 27.49 1.28 -2.02
CA PRO A 544 27.56 2.34 -1.02
C PRO A 544 27.67 3.71 -1.69
N THR A 545 26.93 4.69 -1.18
CA THR A 545 26.98 6.07 -1.66
C THR A 545 28.36 6.68 -1.40
N SER A 546 28.91 7.40 -2.37
CA SER A 546 30.18 8.12 -2.22
C SER A 546 30.10 9.22 -1.15
N ARG A 547 31.21 9.51 -0.48
CA ARG A 547 31.35 10.70 0.39
C ARG A 547 32.17 11.82 -0.28
N SER A 548 32.54 11.63 -1.54
CA SER A 548 33.39 12.56 -2.29
C SER A 548 32.53 13.61 -3.00
N ALA A 549 32.70 14.89 -2.67
CA ALA A 549 32.05 15.98 -3.40
C ALA A 549 32.37 15.95 -4.92
N PRO A 550 33.65 15.80 -5.36
CA PRO A 550 33.98 15.69 -6.78
C PRO A 550 33.22 14.61 -7.56
N HIS A 551 32.85 13.49 -6.91
CA HIS A 551 32.03 12.44 -7.53
C HIS A 551 30.66 12.98 -7.99
N TYR A 552 30.01 13.80 -7.17
CA TYR A 552 28.70 14.39 -7.48
C TYR A 552 28.80 15.60 -8.40
N GLU A 553 29.85 16.41 -8.24
CA GLU A 553 30.07 17.60 -9.06
C GLU A 553 30.27 17.26 -10.54
N ALA A 554 30.82 16.09 -10.84
CA ALA A 554 30.92 15.58 -12.21
C ALA A 554 29.56 15.55 -12.94
N ALA A 555 28.47 15.24 -12.22
CA ALA A 555 27.12 15.26 -12.80
C ALA A 555 26.61 16.69 -13.05
N CYS A 556 27.05 17.67 -12.28
CA CYS A 556 26.74 19.08 -12.54
C CYS A 556 27.51 19.59 -13.76
N LEU A 557 28.80 19.27 -13.82
CA LEU A 557 29.72 19.75 -14.86
C LEU A 557 29.38 19.22 -16.26
N SER A 558 28.64 18.11 -16.39
CA SER A 558 28.14 17.64 -17.69
C SER A 558 27.21 18.64 -18.39
N CYS A 559 26.63 19.60 -17.66
CA CYS A 559 25.80 20.67 -18.20
C CYS A 559 26.27 22.08 -17.81
N HIS A 560 26.97 22.21 -16.68
CA HIS A 560 27.47 23.47 -16.12
C HIS A 560 29.00 23.63 -16.30
N ALA A 561 29.54 23.14 -17.41
CA ALA A 561 30.97 23.19 -17.66
C ALA A 561 31.50 24.62 -17.94
N PRO A 562 32.76 24.92 -17.54
CA PRO A 562 33.45 26.14 -17.92
C PRO A 562 33.83 26.18 -19.41
N SER A 563 33.89 25.02 -20.06
CA SER A 563 34.24 24.88 -21.48
C SER A 563 33.46 23.73 -22.14
N ARG A 564 33.35 23.77 -23.46
CA ARG A 564 32.72 22.71 -24.25
C ARG A 564 33.42 21.36 -24.14
N ASP A 565 34.74 21.35 -23.98
CA ASP A 565 35.53 20.13 -23.87
C ASP A 565 35.14 19.27 -22.67
N LEU A 566 34.61 19.91 -21.62
CA LEU A 566 34.16 19.27 -20.38
C LEU A 566 32.67 18.90 -20.38
N ALA A 567 31.92 19.29 -21.42
CA ALA A 567 30.52 18.94 -21.63
C ALA A 567 30.26 18.63 -23.13
N PRO A 568 30.88 17.56 -23.66
CA PRO A 568 30.82 17.25 -25.09
C PRO A 568 29.41 16.89 -25.58
N ASP A 569 28.54 16.44 -24.66
CA ASP A 569 27.17 16.02 -24.97
C ASP A 569 26.18 17.20 -25.08
N LEU A 570 26.60 18.42 -24.71
CA LEU A 570 25.76 19.61 -24.88
C LEU A 570 25.65 19.97 -26.37
N PRO A 571 24.45 20.35 -26.86
CA PRO A 571 24.30 20.89 -28.20
C PRO A 571 25.26 22.08 -28.44
N PRO A 572 25.87 22.22 -29.63
CA PRO A 572 26.85 23.27 -29.93
C PRO A 572 26.33 24.70 -29.68
N GLU A 573 25.01 24.88 -29.75
CA GLU A 573 24.29 26.14 -29.59
C GLU A 573 23.88 26.42 -28.12
N ALA A 574 23.93 25.42 -27.23
CA ALA A 574 23.40 25.53 -25.87
C ALA A 574 24.30 26.43 -24.99
N PRO A 575 23.80 27.48 -24.31
CA PRO A 575 24.67 28.37 -23.55
C PRO A 575 25.42 27.61 -22.43
N LEU A 576 26.73 27.85 -22.32
CA LEU A 576 27.52 27.35 -21.19
C LEU A 576 27.07 28.06 -19.92
N ALA A 577 26.52 27.30 -18.97
CA ALA A 577 26.05 27.82 -17.70
C ALA A 577 27.15 27.68 -16.63
N SER A 578 28.20 28.49 -16.73
CA SER A 578 29.33 28.48 -15.79
C SER A 578 28.97 29.16 -14.47
N CYS A 579 29.37 28.56 -13.35
CA CYS A 579 29.24 29.17 -12.03
C CYS A 579 30.14 30.43 -11.92
N PRO A 580 29.64 31.55 -11.36
CA PRO A 580 30.44 32.77 -11.20
C PRO A 580 31.37 32.73 -9.97
N VAL A 581 31.23 31.75 -9.07
CA VAL A 581 32.03 31.62 -7.85
C VAL A 581 33.25 30.74 -8.09
N ASP A 582 33.04 29.47 -8.37
CA ASP A 582 34.06 28.53 -8.86
C ASP A 582 33.40 27.67 -9.94
N PRO A 583 33.87 27.73 -11.20
CA PRO A 583 33.25 27.04 -12.31
C PRO A 583 33.63 25.56 -12.42
N SER A 584 34.45 25.03 -11.51
CA SER A 584 35.02 23.68 -11.59
C SER A 584 34.80 22.79 -10.38
N GLN A 585 34.51 23.35 -9.21
CA GLN A 585 34.37 22.61 -7.94
C GLN A 585 33.58 23.42 -6.90
N GLY A 586 33.27 22.82 -5.75
CA GLY A 586 32.53 23.45 -4.64
C GLY A 586 31.05 23.68 -4.94
N CYS A 587 30.49 22.94 -5.91
CA CYS A 587 29.09 23.11 -6.33
C CYS A 587 28.14 22.62 -5.24
N VAL A 588 28.43 21.45 -4.66
CA VAL A 588 27.50 20.79 -3.72
C VAL A 588 27.37 21.54 -2.40
N ASP A 589 28.39 22.28 -1.97
CA ASP A 589 28.36 23.03 -0.71
C ASP A 589 27.32 24.16 -0.73
N CYS A 590 27.16 24.82 -1.88
CA CYS A 590 26.19 25.90 -2.07
C CYS A 590 24.85 25.40 -2.62
N HIS A 591 24.87 24.36 -3.45
CA HIS A 591 23.69 23.91 -4.20
C HIS A 591 22.94 22.74 -3.57
N MET A 592 23.63 21.93 -2.76
CA MET A 592 23.11 20.73 -2.10
C MET A 592 23.69 20.63 -0.67
N PRO A 593 23.56 21.69 0.16
CA PRO A 593 24.22 21.71 1.46
C PRO A 593 23.78 20.55 2.34
N SER A 594 24.69 20.11 3.20
CA SER A 594 24.37 19.21 4.32
C SER A 594 23.50 19.97 5.32
N VAL A 595 22.39 19.40 5.74
CA VAL A 595 21.46 20.00 6.71
C VAL A 595 21.35 19.07 7.91
N GLU A 596 21.61 19.61 9.09
CA GLU A 596 21.42 18.88 10.34
C GLU A 596 19.95 18.50 10.53
N VAL A 597 19.72 17.25 10.91
CA VAL A 597 18.41 16.73 11.30
C VAL A 597 18.54 16.27 12.75
N PRO A 598 18.31 17.16 13.73
CA PRO A 598 18.53 16.86 15.14
C PRO A 598 17.85 15.58 15.62
N ALA A 599 16.63 15.31 15.13
CA ALA A 599 15.88 14.11 15.49
C ALA A 599 16.47 12.78 14.97
N LEU A 600 17.41 12.83 14.02
CA LEU A 600 18.18 11.67 13.56
C LEU A 600 19.58 11.60 14.18
N HIS A 601 20.00 12.65 14.91
CA HIS A 601 21.39 12.86 15.34
C HIS A 601 22.39 12.81 14.17
N ASP A 602 21.97 13.27 13.00
CA ASP A 602 22.73 13.14 11.77
C ASP A 602 22.33 14.24 10.77
N SER A 603 23.16 14.43 9.75
CA SER A 603 22.93 15.37 8.66
C SER A 603 22.49 14.66 7.38
N LEU A 604 21.66 15.34 6.60
CA LEU A 604 21.19 14.88 5.30
C LEU A 604 21.49 15.94 4.24
N THR A 605 21.96 15.48 3.08
CA THR A 605 22.17 16.34 1.90
C THR A 605 20.84 16.84 1.37
N ASP A 606 20.74 18.16 1.14
CA ASP A 606 19.58 18.77 0.49
C ASP A 606 19.54 18.39 -0.99
N HIS A 607 18.49 17.64 -1.38
CA HIS A 607 18.27 17.24 -2.77
C HIS A 607 17.47 18.30 -3.56
N TYR A 608 16.98 19.37 -2.94
CA TYR A 608 16.44 20.53 -3.66
C TYR A 608 17.56 21.44 -4.16
N ILE A 609 18.17 21.01 -5.27
CA ILE A 609 19.29 21.68 -5.95
C ILE A 609 18.92 23.13 -6.33
N ARG A 610 19.53 24.10 -5.64
CA ARG A 610 19.37 25.56 -5.84
C ARG A 610 20.51 26.31 -5.18
N VAL A 611 20.78 27.55 -5.58
CA VAL A 611 21.68 28.41 -4.81
C VAL A 611 21.05 28.71 -3.45
N VAL A 612 21.65 28.24 -2.36
CA VAL A 612 21.24 28.58 -0.99
C VAL A 612 22.03 29.81 -0.53
N VAL A 613 21.34 30.87 -0.13
CA VAL A 613 21.95 32.07 0.46
C VAL A 613 22.15 31.79 1.95
N ASP A 614 23.39 31.93 2.44
CA ASP A 614 23.84 31.54 3.78
C ASP A 614 23.62 30.04 4.10
N PRO A 615 24.32 29.12 3.40
CA PRO A 615 24.22 27.69 3.71
C PRO A 615 24.72 27.44 5.16
N PRO A 616 24.12 26.47 5.88
CA PRO A 616 24.66 26.05 7.17
C PRO A 616 26.14 25.64 7.01
N ALA A 617 26.96 25.90 8.03
CA ALA A 617 28.37 25.54 7.99
C ALA A 617 28.51 24.03 7.70
N PRO A 618 29.51 23.61 6.88
CA PRO A 618 29.71 22.20 6.59
C PRO A 618 29.92 21.43 7.91
N SER A 619 29.17 20.33 8.08
CA SER A 619 29.40 19.37 9.16
C SER A 619 30.68 18.59 8.87
N ASP A 620 31.65 18.64 9.79
CA ASP A 620 32.96 17.95 9.71
C ASP A 620 32.85 16.42 9.53
#